data_AF-A0A9D7C5T8-F1
#
_entry.id   AF-A0A9D7C5T8-F1
#
_cell.length_a   1.000
_cell.length_b   1.000
_cell.length_c   1.000
_cell.angle_alpha   90.00
_cell.angle_beta   90.00
_cell.angle_gamma   90.00
#
_symmetry.space_group_name_H-M   'P 1'
#
loop_
_entity.id
_entity.type
_entity.pdbx_description
1 polymer ?
#
loop_
_entity_poly.entity_id
_entity_poly.type
_entity_poly.pdbx_seq_one_letter_code
_entity_poly.pdbx_strand_id
1 'polypeptide(L)'
;MALPFYSETQNLPENIELLKASNVAYNNAKSNEFKFSYVFLSLSILYPIAYILLKDYETIKHGLFAVSLCLTVLYQLFSNWFKGNTTMGALLKEEFDLNVFGLPRKFMLAELEPVDVGRMADRYKGNEIKDWYSTKISGTILKNTTIAICQRVNCKWDADLRKEFNKLLITFVISLISLS
;
A
#
# COMPACT_ATOMS: atom_id res chain seq x y z
N MET A 1 0.02 -33.96 -15.32
CA MET A 1 -1.00 -32.97 -15.69
C MET A 1 -0.25 -31.71 -16.10
N ALA A 2 -0.39 -31.24 -17.34
CA ALA A 2 0.21 -29.97 -17.75
C ALA A 2 -0.50 -28.86 -16.96
N LEU A 3 0.26 -27.95 -16.35
CA LEU A 3 -0.33 -26.81 -15.65
C LEU A 3 -1.10 -25.96 -16.66
N PRO A 4 -2.35 -25.57 -16.36
CA PRO A 4 -3.11 -24.65 -17.22
C PRO A 4 -2.33 -23.35 -17.42
N PHE A 5 -2.54 -22.72 -18.57
CA PHE A 5 -1.93 -21.41 -18.86
C PHE A 5 -2.35 -20.40 -17.80
N TYR A 6 -1.45 -19.48 -17.41
CA TYR A 6 -1.76 -18.51 -16.35
C TYR A 6 -2.95 -17.60 -16.71
N SER A 7 -3.24 -17.46 -18.01
CA SER A 7 -4.40 -16.75 -18.55
C SER A 7 -5.73 -17.31 -18.06
N GLU A 8 -5.78 -18.61 -17.78
CA GLU A 8 -6.95 -19.29 -17.23
C GLU A 8 -6.91 -19.29 -15.71
N THR A 9 -5.76 -19.63 -15.12
CA THR A 9 -5.63 -19.76 -13.66
C THR A 9 -5.88 -18.45 -12.92
N GLN A 10 -5.44 -17.31 -13.47
CA GLN A 10 -5.65 -16.00 -12.83
C GLN A 10 -7.11 -15.60 -12.64
N ASN A 11 -8.01 -16.18 -13.45
CA ASN A 11 -9.43 -15.87 -13.45
C ASN A 11 -10.26 -16.92 -12.71
N LEU A 12 -9.61 -17.90 -12.06
CA LEU A 12 -10.31 -18.84 -11.19
C LEU A 12 -10.92 -18.10 -9.99
N PRO A 13 -12.12 -18.49 -9.51
CA PRO A 13 -12.83 -17.80 -8.43
C PRO A 13 -11.97 -17.54 -7.20
N GLU A 14 -11.21 -18.54 -6.75
CA GLU A 14 -10.31 -18.47 -5.61
C GLU A 14 -9.20 -17.42 -5.79
N ASN A 15 -8.68 -17.26 -7.00
CA ASN A 15 -7.63 -16.29 -7.31
C ASN A 15 -8.19 -14.88 -7.42
N ILE A 16 -9.42 -14.73 -7.92
CA ILE A 16 -10.13 -13.45 -7.90
C ILE A 16 -10.46 -13.02 -6.47
N GLU A 17 -10.85 -13.95 -5.60
CA GLU A 17 -11.06 -13.68 -4.17
C GLU A 17 -9.78 -13.18 -3.49
N LEU A 18 -8.63 -13.80 -3.76
CA LEU A 18 -7.33 -13.32 -3.28
C LEU A 18 -7.03 -11.88 -3.73
N LEU A 19 -7.30 -11.55 -5.00
CA LEU A 19 -7.12 -10.18 -5.52
C LEU A 19 -8.05 -9.15 -4.85
N LYS A 20 -9.32 -9.52 -4.64
CA LYS A 20 -10.30 -8.67 -3.96
C LYS A 20 -9.90 -8.44 -2.50
N ALA A 21 -9.55 -9.51 -1.80
CA ALA A 21 -9.11 -9.45 -0.41
C ALA A 21 -7.82 -8.61 -0.26
N SER A 22 -6.84 -8.79 -1.14
CA SER A 22 -5.62 -7.98 -1.18
C SER A 22 -5.94 -6.49 -1.38
N ASN A 23 -6.85 -6.14 -2.30
CA ASN A 23 -7.31 -4.77 -2.49
C ASN A 23 -7.97 -4.18 -1.23
N VAL A 24 -8.82 -4.95 -0.56
CA VAL A 24 -9.46 -4.51 0.69
C VAL A 24 -8.41 -4.27 1.78
N ALA A 25 -7.43 -5.17 1.93
CA ALA A 25 -6.33 -5.01 2.88
C ALA A 25 -5.51 -3.73 2.59
N TYR A 26 -5.13 -3.49 1.33
CA TYR A 26 -4.42 -2.27 0.94
C TYR A 26 -5.26 -1.00 1.11
N ASN A 27 -6.56 -1.03 0.79
CA ASN A 27 -7.44 0.12 0.98
C ASN A 27 -7.64 0.44 2.46
N ASN A 28 -7.75 -0.57 3.31
CA ASN A 28 -7.78 -0.39 4.76
C ASN A 28 -6.46 0.19 5.28
N ALA A 29 -5.32 -0.33 4.79
CA ALA A 29 -4.01 0.23 5.11
C ALA A 29 -3.93 1.70 4.72
N LYS A 30 -4.28 2.03 3.47
CA LYS A 30 -4.26 3.39 2.94
C LYS A 30 -5.21 4.32 3.67
N SER A 31 -6.44 3.90 3.98
CA SER A 31 -7.40 4.73 4.72
C SER A 31 -6.90 5.07 6.13
N ASN A 32 -6.32 4.09 6.81
CA ASN A 32 -5.77 4.28 8.15
C ASN A 32 -4.50 5.13 8.11
N GLU A 33 -3.56 4.83 7.22
CA GLU A 33 -2.35 5.64 7.03
C GLU A 33 -2.68 7.08 6.64
N PHE A 34 -3.65 7.29 5.74
CA PHE A 34 -4.03 8.62 5.26
C PHE A 34 -4.68 9.48 6.36
N LYS A 35 -5.59 8.91 7.16
CA LYS A 35 -6.25 9.63 8.27
C LYS A 35 -5.25 10.14 9.29
N PHE A 36 -4.27 9.33 9.66
CA PHE A 36 -3.26 9.74 10.64
C PHE A 36 -2.19 10.64 10.02
N SER A 37 -1.65 10.28 8.85
CA SER A 37 -0.61 11.08 8.18
C SER A 37 -1.09 12.48 7.85
N TYR A 38 -2.34 12.65 7.43
CA TYR A 38 -2.92 13.97 7.16
C TYR A 38 -3.05 14.83 8.42
N VAL A 39 -3.47 14.24 9.54
CA VAL A 39 -3.55 14.95 10.84
C VAL A 39 -2.17 15.39 11.31
N PHE A 40 -1.16 14.52 11.24
CA PHE A 40 0.20 14.90 11.67
C PHE A 40 0.86 15.90 10.72
N LEU A 41 0.66 15.77 9.41
CA LEU A 41 1.17 16.73 8.42
C LEU A 41 0.52 18.10 8.59
N SER A 42 -0.80 18.16 8.78
CA SER A 42 -1.48 19.44 9.02
C SER A 42 -1.01 20.10 10.31
N LEU A 43 -0.78 19.34 11.38
CA LEU A 43 -0.23 19.86 12.63
C LEU A 43 1.23 20.32 12.53
N SER A 44 2.07 19.62 11.78
CA SER A 44 3.47 20.02 11.58
C SER A 44 3.60 21.31 10.76
N ILE A 45 2.60 21.65 9.93
CA ILE A 45 2.50 22.92 9.20
C ILE A 45 1.83 24.01 10.05
N LEU A 46 0.83 23.66 10.86
CA LEU A 46 0.12 24.61 11.73
C LEU A 46 1.07 25.25 12.76
N TYR A 47 2.06 24.51 13.27
CA TYR A 47 3.03 25.04 14.22
C TYR A 47 3.85 26.24 13.68
N PRO A 48 4.58 26.14 12.55
CA PRO A 48 5.33 27.27 12.02
C PRO A 48 4.43 28.44 11.59
N ILE A 49 3.23 28.17 11.08
CA ILE A 49 2.25 29.24 10.76
C ILE A 49 1.82 29.99 12.04
N ALA A 50 1.46 29.26 13.10
CA ALA A 50 1.10 29.85 14.38
C ALA A 50 2.28 30.60 15.01
N TYR A 51 3.51 30.10 14.86
CA TYR A 51 4.72 30.75 15.34
C TYR A 51 4.96 32.12 14.67
N ILE A 52 4.70 32.24 13.36
CA ILE A 52 4.83 33.50 12.61
C ILE A 52 3.72 34.49 13.00
N LEU A 53 2.49 34.02 13.20
CA LEU A 53 1.32 34.88 13.44
C LEU A 53 1.19 35.33 14.91
N LEU A 54 1.65 34.54 15.88
CA LEU A 54 1.45 34.78 17.32
C LEU A 54 2.72 35.29 18.00
N LYS A 55 3.34 36.33 17.44
CA LYS A 55 4.67 36.84 17.84
C LYS A 55 4.86 37.03 19.35
N ASP A 56 3.84 37.52 20.06
CA ASP A 56 3.95 37.92 21.48
C ASP A 56 3.40 36.89 22.48
N TYR A 57 2.95 35.70 22.03
CA TYR A 57 2.32 34.70 22.88
C TYR A 57 3.19 33.45 23.08
N GLU A 58 4.32 33.60 23.79
CA GLU A 58 5.30 32.53 24.03
C GLU A 58 4.69 31.27 24.70
N THR A 59 3.76 31.43 25.64
CA THR A 59 3.07 30.30 26.28
C THR A 59 2.30 29.45 25.28
N ILE A 60 1.69 30.07 24.26
CA ILE A 60 0.95 29.35 23.21
C ILE A 60 1.93 28.61 22.29
N LYS A 61 3.08 29.22 21.96
CA LYS A 61 4.13 28.56 21.17
C LYS A 61 4.67 27.30 21.85
N HIS A 62 5.00 27.38 23.14
CA HIS A 62 5.46 26.22 23.90
C HIS A 62 4.39 25.13 24.01
N GLY A 63 3.12 25.52 24.18
CA GLY A 63 2.00 24.58 24.16
C GLY A 63 1.87 23.84 22.83
N LEU A 64 1.95 24.55 21.71
CA LEU A 64 1.89 23.94 20.37
C LEU A 64 3.10 23.04 20.08
N PHE A 65 4.29 23.40 20.55
CA PHE A 65 5.48 22.55 20.47
C PHE A 65 5.31 21.26 21.30
N ALA A 66 4.82 21.37 22.52
CA ALA A 66 4.57 20.20 23.38
C ALA A 66 3.51 19.27 22.74
N VAL A 67 2.45 19.84 22.16
CA VAL A 67 1.42 19.08 21.43
C VAL A 67 2.00 18.39 20.21
N SER A 68 2.82 19.06 19.39
CA SER A 68 3.43 18.45 18.20
C SER A 68 4.40 17.31 18.54
N LEU A 69 5.16 17.46 19.64
CA LEU A 69 6.07 16.44 20.15
C LEU A 69 5.31 15.22 20.70
N CYS A 70 4.29 15.43 21.53
CA CYS A 70 3.42 14.35 22.02
C CYS A 70 2.77 13.57 20.86
N LEU A 71 2.31 14.30 19.85
CA LEU A 71 1.69 13.72 18.66
C LEU A 71 2.69 12.90 17.83
N THR A 72 3.92 13.39 17.65
CA THR A 72 4.99 12.63 16.98
C THR A 72 5.30 11.32 17.71
N VAL A 73 5.36 11.34 19.05
CA VAL A 73 5.56 10.13 19.86
C VAL A 73 4.41 9.15 19.70
N LEU A 74 3.16 9.64 19.75
CA LEU A 74 1.98 8.80 19.52
C LEU A 74 2.01 8.16 18.12
N TYR A 75 2.34 8.91 17.07
CA TYR A 75 2.49 8.35 15.72
C TYR A 75 3.47 7.19 15.69
N GLN A 76 4.64 7.34 16.32
CA GLN A 76 5.66 6.31 16.32
C GLN A 76 5.19 5.03 17.02
N LEU A 77 4.42 5.16 18.11
CA LEU A 77 3.83 4.03 18.84
C LEU A 77 2.79 3.28 18.01
N PHE A 78 1.99 3.97 17.20
CA PHE A 78 0.96 3.37 16.34
C PHE A 78 1.46 2.98 14.94
N SER A 79 2.68 3.37 14.56
CA SER A 79 3.27 3.15 13.23
C SER A 79 3.23 1.68 12.78
N ASN A 80 3.39 0.75 13.71
CA ASN A 80 3.39 -0.68 13.44
C ASN A 80 1.99 -1.23 13.10
N TRP A 81 0.93 -0.64 13.64
CA TRP A 81 -0.45 -1.07 13.35
C TRP A 81 -0.84 -0.77 11.91
N PHE A 82 -0.31 0.33 11.34
CA PHE A 82 -0.52 0.69 9.94
C PHE A 82 0.18 -0.29 8.98
N LYS A 83 1.42 -0.70 9.32
CA LYS A 83 2.19 -1.65 8.50
C LYS A 83 1.54 -3.03 8.38
N GLY A 84 0.79 -3.47 9.40
CA GLY A 84 0.17 -4.80 9.42
C GLY A 84 -0.80 -5.07 8.26
N ASN A 85 -1.62 -4.08 7.88
CA ASN A 85 -2.55 -4.23 6.76
C ASN A 85 -1.84 -4.25 5.39
N THR A 86 -0.76 -3.48 5.25
CA THR A 86 0.09 -3.49 4.05
C THR A 86 0.78 -4.83 3.86
N THR A 87 1.27 -5.44 4.95
CA THR A 87 1.84 -6.79 4.94
C THR A 87 0.79 -7.83 4.55
N MET A 88 -0.42 -7.76 5.09
CA MET A 88 -1.51 -8.66 4.72
C MET A 88 -1.86 -8.58 3.23
N GLY A 89 -1.98 -7.36 2.69
CA GLY A 89 -2.24 -7.15 1.27
C GLY A 89 -1.17 -7.78 0.38
N ALA A 90 0.11 -7.69 0.79
CA ALA A 90 1.24 -8.28 0.08
C ALA A 90 1.22 -9.81 0.14
N LEU A 91 0.93 -10.40 1.31
CA LEU A 91 0.86 -11.85 1.48
C LEU A 91 -0.26 -12.48 0.64
N LEU A 92 -1.45 -11.88 0.62
CA LEU A 92 -2.56 -12.34 -0.23
C LEU A 92 -2.21 -12.22 -1.73
N LYS A 93 -1.44 -11.19 -2.10
CA LYS A 93 -0.98 -10.97 -3.47
C LYS A 93 0.08 -11.99 -3.88
N GLU A 94 0.98 -12.34 -2.96
CA GLU A 94 1.97 -13.39 -3.15
C GLU A 94 1.29 -14.76 -3.32
N GLU A 95 0.30 -15.10 -2.49
CA GLU A 95 -0.48 -16.34 -2.64
C GLU A 95 -1.16 -16.42 -4.01
N PHE A 96 -1.73 -15.31 -4.49
CA PHE A 96 -2.26 -15.23 -5.86
C PHE A 96 -1.18 -15.53 -6.91
N ASP A 97 0.01 -14.93 -6.83
CA ASP A 97 1.10 -15.19 -7.77
C ASP A 97 1.57 -16.65 -7.74
N LEU A 98 1.69 -17.23 -6.54
CA LEU A 98 2.06 -18.63 -6.36
C LEU A 98 1.05 -19.57 -7.03
N ASN A 99 -0.25 -19.33 -6.81
CA ASN A 99 -1.33 -20.12 -7.41
C ASN A 99 -1.38 -19.98 -8.94
N VAL A 100 -1.28 -18.74 -9.43
CA VAL A 100 -1.38 -18.44 -10.87
C VAL A 100 -0.23 -19.06 -11.66
N PHE A 101 0.98 -19.01 -11.12
CA PHE A 101 2.18 -19.51 -11.80
C PHE A 101 2.57 -20.95 -11.41
N GLY A 102 1.87 -21.55 -10.43
CA GLY A 102 2.19 -22.86 -9.88
C GLY A 102 3.60 -22.90 -9.30
N LEU A 103 3.98 -21.85 -8.56
CA LEU A 103 5.28 -21.73 -7.93
C LEU A 103 5.25 -22.39 -6.54
N PRO A 104 6.34 -23.06 -6.13
CA PRO A 104 6.41 -23.61 -4.79
C PRO A 104 6.48 -22.48 -3.77
N ARG A 105 5.70 -22.59 -2.70
CA ARG A 105 5.81 -21.71 -1.53
C ARG A 105 7.20 -21.90 -0.91
N LYS A 106 8.05 -20.88 -0.99
CA LYS A 106 9.40 -20.91 -0.42
C LYS A 106 9.36 -20.17 0.92
N PHE A 107 9.69 -20.86 2.02
CA PHE A 107 9.84 -20.39 3.41
C PHE A 107 9.01 -19.17 3.83
N MET A 108 8.01 -19.43 4.68
CA MET A 108 7.08 -18.48 5.30
C MET A 108 7.78 -17.22 5.82
N LEU A 109 7.72 -16.12 5.06
CA LEU A 109 8.06 -14.79 5.58
C LEU A 109 6.98 -14.28 6.56
N ALA A 110 5.80 -14.89 6.54
CA ALA A 110 4.84 -14.94 7.63
C ALA A 110 3.88 -16.10 7.36
N GLU A 111 3.49 -16.87 8.36
CA GLU A 111 2.21 -17.60 8.27
C GLU A 111 1.14 -16.55 8.04
N LEU A 112 0.35 -16.69 6.96
CA LEU A 112 -0.95 -16.05 6.96
C LEU A 112 -1.66 -16.65 8.17
N GLU A 113 -1.90 -15.85 9.22
CA GLU A 113 -2.97 -16.21 10.14
C GLU A 113 -4.20 -16.60 9.32
N PRO A 114 -5.05 -17.52 9.78
CA PRO A 114 -6.23 -17.95 9.05
C PRO A 114 -7.15 -16.76 8.78
N VAL A 115 -6.91 -16.10 7.64
CA VAL A 115 -7.67 -14.97 7.16
C VAL A 115 -8.76 -15.56 6.32
N ASP A 116 -9.98 -15.22 6.71
CA ASP A 116 -11.16 -15.50 5.92
C ASP A 116 -11.13 -14.62 4.65
N VAL A 117 -10.50 -15.16 3.60
CA VAL A 117 -10.33 -14.51 2.29
C VAL A 117 -11.69 -14.19 1.69
N GLY A 118 -12.66 -15.11 1.78
CA GLY A 118 -14.02 -14.93 1.27
C GLY A 118 -14.70 -13.72 1.93
N ARG A 119 -14.73 -13.69 3.27
CA ARG A 119 -15.30 -12.55 4.01
C ARG A 119 -14.58 -11.22 3.75
N MET A 120 -13.29 -11.25 3.44
CA MET A 120 -12.56 -10.03 3.05
C MET A 120 -12.88 -9.62 1.61
N ALA A 121 -12.98 -10.57 0.69
CA ALA A 121 -13.37 -10.35 -0.70
C ALA A 121 -14.80 -9.80 -0.81
N ASP A 122 -15.73 -10.22 0.06
CA ASP A 122 -17.11 -9.69 0.12
C ASP A 122 -17.17 -8.19 0.44
N ARG A 123 -16.14 -7.65 1.11
CA ARG A 123 -16.03 -6.22 1.40
C ARG A 123 -15.49 -5.41 0.23
N TYR A 124 -15.08 -6.05 -0.85
CA TYR A 124 -14.58 -5.37 -2.03
C TYR A 124 -15.72 -4.64 -2.75
N LYS A 125 -15.54 -3.32 -2.93
CA LYS A 125 -16.53 -2.44 -3.59
C LYS A 125 -16.02 -1.83 -4.90
N GLY A 126 -14.92 -2.34 -5.43
CA GLY A 126 -14.35 -1.84 -6.69
C GLY A 126 -14.98 -2.49 -7.92
N ASN A 127 -14.43 -2.16 -9.09
CA ASN A 127 -14.83 -2.76 -10.36
C ASN A 127 -14.47 -4.23 -10.43
N GLU A 128 -15.08 -4.96 -11.36
CA GLU A 128 -14.70 -6.33 -11.65
C GLU A 128 -13.18 -6.45 -11.89
N ILE A 129 -12.55 -7.40 -11.20
CA ILE A 129 -11.14 -7.73 -11.38
C ILE A 129 -11.09 -8.97 -12.27
N LYS A 130 -10.45 -8.83 -13.43
CA LYS A 130 -10.20 -9.92 -14.38
C LYS A 130 -8.92 -9.62 -15.14
N ASP A 131 -8.23 -10.66 -15.59
CA ASP A 131 -7.05 -10.54 -16.46
C ASP A 131 -5.98 -9.60 -15.87
N TRP A 132 -5.68 -9.77 -14.57
CA TRP A 132 -4.65 -9.00 -13.84
C TRP A 132 -3.32 -8.96 -14.59
N TYR A 133 -2.93 -10.10 -15.17
CA TYR A 133 -1.83 -10.24 -16.11
C TYR A 133 -2.35 -10.30 -17.54
N SER A 134 -1.68 -9.57 -18.44
CA SER A 134 -1.99 -9.56 -19.87
C SER A 134 -1.97 -10.96 -20.47
N THR A 135 -3.11 -11.45 -20.96
CA THR A 135 -3.24 -12.79 -21.56
C THR A 135 -2.46 -12.95 -22.88
N LYS A 136 -2.02 -11.84 -23.50
CA LYS A 136 -1.38 -11.82 -24.84
C LYS A 136 -0.05 -12.56 -24.91
N ILE A 137 0.68 -12.65 -23.80
CA ILE A 137 1.99 -13.34 -23.75
C ILE A 137 1.87 -14.77 -23.24
N SER A 138 0.65 -15.22 -22.92
CA SER A 138 0.37 -16.56 -22.41
C SER A 138 0.61 -17.61 -23.48
N GLY A 139 1.49 -18.57 -23.18
CA GLY A 139 1.89 -19.62 -24.11
C GLY A 139 2.74 -19.18 -25.30
N THR A 140 3.04 -17.88 -25.43
CA THR A 140 3.85 -17.33 -26.55
C THR A 140 5.34 -17.39 -26.28
N ILE A 141 5.75 -17.33 -25.01
CA ILE A 141 7.15 -17.33 -24.57
C ILE A 141 7.33 -18.34 -23.44
N LEU A 142 8.60 -18.67 -23.12
CA LEU A 142 8.93 -19.61 -22.05
C LEU A 142 8.28 -19.20 -20.72
N LYS A 143 7.78 -20.19 -19.96
CA LYS A 143 7.09 -20.00 -18.67
C LYS A 143 7.85 -19.08 -17.72
N ASN A 144 9.14 -19.34 -17.49
CA ASN A 144 9.95 -18.56 -16.55
C ASN A 144 10.11 -17.10 -17.00
N THR A 145 10.25 -16.86 -18.31
CA THR A 145 10.33 -15.52 -18.88
C THR A 145 9.01 -14.77 -18.71
N THR A 146 7.88 -15.45 -18.91
CA THR A 146 6.54 -14.91 -18.66
C THR A 146 6.40 -14.45 -17.21
N ILE A 147 6.74 -15.32 -16.26
CA ILE A 147 6.66 -15.03 -14.82
C ILE A 147 7.51 -13.80 -14.49
N ALA A 148 8.75 -13.76 -14.98
CA ALA A 148 9.66 -12.63 -14.75
C ALA A 148 9.11 -11.31 -15.31
N ILE A 149 8.46 -11.33 -16.49
CA ILE A 149 7.82 -10.14 -17.07
C ILE A 149 6.64 -9.69 -16.21
N CYS A 150 5.75 -10.60 -15.83
CA CYS A 150 4.58 -10.31 -15.00
C CYS A 150 4.99 -9.69 -13.65
N GLN A 151 5.98 -10.28 -12.96
CA GLN A 151 6.45 -9.75 -11.68
C GLN A 151 7.20 -8.42 -11.85
N ARG A 152 7.96 -8.24 -12.94
CA ARG A 152 8.57 -6.95 -13.26
C ARG A 152 7.53 -5.84 -13.42
N VAL A 153 6.37 -6.13 -14.04
CA VAL A 153 5.28 -5.16 -14.17
C VAL A 153 4.76 -4.73 -12.80
N ASN A 154 4.54 -5.67 -11.88
CA ASN A 154 4.13 -5.35 -10.49
C ASN A 154 5.19 -4.45 -9.80
N CYS A 155 6.46 -4.85 -9.82
CA CYS A 155 7.54 -4.05 -9.21
C CYS A 155 7.68 -2.66 -9.84
N LYS A 156 7.48 -2.55 -11.15
CA LYS A 156 7.52 -1.27 -11.86
C LYS A 156 6.37 -0.36 -11.44
N TRP A 157 5.16 -0.90 -11.34
CA TRP A 157 3.99 -0.14 -10.89
C TRP A 157 4.21 0.45 -9.49
N ASP A 158 4.72 -0.36 -8.54
CA ASP A 158 5.06 0.11 -7.19
C ASP A 158 6.14 1.20 -7.22
N ALA A 159 7.20 1.01 -8.01
CA ALA A 159 8.28 1.97 -8.14
C ALA A 159 7.80 3.31 -8.74
N ASP A 160 6.93 3.25 -9.75
CA ASP A 160 6.41 4.44 -10.39
C ASP A 160 5.42 5.19 -9.46
N LEU A 161 4.61 4.48 -8.68
CA LEU A 161 3.76 5.10 -7.64
C LEU A 161 4.60 5.85 -6.59
N ARG A 162 5.69 5.25 -6.11
CA ARG A 162 6.61 5.90 -5.16
C ARG A 162 7.30 7.13 -5.76
N LYS A 163 7.67 7.09 -7.05
CA LYS A 163 8.24 8.24 -7.74
C LYS A 163 7.26 9.41 -7.82
N GLU A 164 6.00 9.15 -8.18
CA GLU A 164 4.98 10.21 -8.23
C GLU A 164 4.70 10.80 -6.84
N PHE A 165 4.64 9.97 -5.80
CA PHE A 165 4.52 10.44 -4.42
C PHE A 165 5.73 11.31 -3.99
N ASN A 166 6.96 10.88 -4.31
CA ASN A 166 8.16 11.64 -4.01
C ASN A 166 8.19 12.99 -4.74
N LYS A 167 7.78 13.04 -6.01
CA LYS A 167 7.66 14.31 -6.76
C LYS A 167 6.70 15.26 -6.04
N LEU A 168 5.52 14.76 -5.64
CA LEU A 168 4.53 15.55 -4.91
C LEU A 168 5.09 16.13 -3.61
N LEU A 169 5.80 15.31 -2.82
CA LEU A 169 6.44 15.77 -1.58
C LEU A 169 7.51 16.84 -1.82
N ILE A 170 8.36 16.65 -2.84
CA ILE A 170 9.41 17.63 -3.19
C ILE A 170 8.77 18.96 -3.61
N THR A 171 7.76 18.93 -4.48
CA THR A 171 7.03 20.13 -4.89
C THR A 171 6.40 20.83 -3.70
N PHE A 172 5.81 20.07 -2.77
CA PHE A 172 5.23 20.61 -1.55
C PHE A 172 6.28 21.31 -0.67
N VAL A 173 7.44 20.70 -0.41
CA VAL A 173 8.52 21.30 0.38
C VAL A 173 9.08 22.56 -0.28
N ILE A 174 9.32 22.54 -1.60
CA ILE A 174 9.80 23.73 -2.34
C ILE A 174 8.79 24.87 -2.22
N SER A 175 7.49 24.58 -2.31
CA SER A 175 6.45 25.59 -2.16
C SER A 175 6.47 26.24 -0.78
N LEU A 176 6.61 25.44 0.29
CA LEU A 176 6.69 25.97 1.66
C LEU A 176 7.90 26.89 1.87
N ILE A 177 9.08 26.49 1.38
CA ILE A 177 10.30 27.31 1.49
C ILE A 177 10.17 28.61 0.68
N SER A 178 9.48 28.56 -0.47
CA SER A 178 9.30 29.75 -1.31
C SER A 178 8.26 30.74 -0.74
N LEU A 179 7.43 30.29 0.21
CA LEU A 179 6.42 31.09 0.90
C LEU A 179 6.90 31.68 2.24
N SER A 180 8.00 31.16 2.81
CA SER A 180 8.65 31.62 4.05
C SER A 180 9.71 32.70 3.79
#